data_AF-W4RVR1-F1
#
_entry.id   AF-W4RVR1-F1
#
_cell.length_a   1.000
_cell.length_b   1.000
_cell.length_c   1.000
_cell.angle_alpha   90.00
_cell.angle_beta   90.00
_cell.angle_gamma   90.00
#
_symmetry.space_group_name_H-M   'P 1'
#
loop_
_entity.id
_entity.type
_entity.pdbx_description
1 polymer ?
#
loop_
_entity_poly.entity_id
_entity_poly.type
_entity_poly.pdbx_seq_one_letter_code
_entity_poly.pdbx_strand_id
1 'polypeptide(L)' 'MEVVGIAKELGFMWGGDWKHFKDYPHIEMRFGLTINDLKRGKRPPQDALTASQN' A
#
# COMPACT_ATOMS: atom_id res chain seq x y z
N MET A 1 -1.45 17.68 1.82
CA MET A 1 -0.46 16.79 2.48
C MET A 1 -1.04 16.03 3.66
N GLU A 2 -2.06 16.54 4.36
CA GLU A 2 -2.74 15.86 5.48
C GLU A 2 -3.16 14.41 5.18
N VAL A 3 -3.86 14.17 4.06
CA VAL A 3 -4.28 12.83 3.62
C VAL A 3 -3.08 11.88 3.46
N VAL A 4 -1.96 12.37 2.93
CA VAL A 4 -0.74 11.57 2.74
C VAL A 4 -0.10 11.24 4.09
N GLY A 5 -0.08 12.19 5.02
CA GLY A 5 0.41 11.99 6.39
C GLY A 5 -0.37 10.89 7.11
N ILE A 6 -1.69 11.02 7.14
CA ILE A 6 -2.59 10.03 7.75
C ILE A 6 -2.42 8.66 7.06
N ALA A 7 -2.37 8.62 5.73
CA ALA A 7 -2.20 7.36 5.01
C ALA A 7 -0.87 6.67 5.38
N LYS A 8 0.24 7.42 5.48
CA LYS A 8 1.54 6.86 5.88
C LYS A 8 1.53 6.36 7.33
N GLU A 9 0.88 7.07 8.24
CA GLU A 9 0.68 6.62 9.63
C GLU A 9 -0.10 5.31 9.71
N LEU A 10 -1.09 5.13 8.83
CA LEU A 10 -1.85 3.88 8.68
C LEU A 10 -1.10 2.78 7.91
N GLY A 11 0.13 3.02 7.47
CA GLY A 11 0.97 2.03 6.78
C GLY A 11 0.77 1.96 5.26
N PHE A 12 0.10 2.94 4.65
CA PHE A 12 0.04 3.05 3.20
C PHE A 12 1.34 3.62 2.61
N MET A 13 1.61 3.24 1.37
CA MET A 13 2.61 3.84 0.50
C MET A 13 1.95 4.88 -0.42
N TRP A 14 2.67 5.94 -0.77
CA TRP A 14 2.17 7.02 -1.63
C TRP A 14 2.94 7.11 -2.95
N GLY A 15 2.24 7.24 -4.07
CA GLY A 15 2.84 7.33 -5.41
C GLY A 15 3.65 8.60 -5.67
N GLY A 16 3.42 9.66 -4.87
CA GLY A 16 4.23 10.88 -4.91
C GLY A 16 5.69 10.68 -4.48
N ASP A 17 5.97 9.61 -3.71
CA ASP A 17 7.33 9.29 -3.24
C ASP A 17 8.14 8.46 -4.25
N TRP A 18 7.54 8.07 -5.38
CA TRP A 18 8.25 7.25 -6.37
C TRP A 18 9.42 8.02 -7.01
N LYS A 19 10.51 7.29 -7.29
CA LYS A 19 11.71 7.87 -7.93
C LYS A 19 11.45 8.30 -9.38
N HIS A 20 10.55 7.60 -10.07
CA HIS A 20 10.14 7.85 -11.45
C HIS A 20 8.61 7.69 -11.55
N PHE A 21 7.98 8.37 -12.51
CA PHE A 21 6.52 8.32 -12.73
C PHE A 21 5.70 8.65 -11.47
N LYS A 22 6.02 9.77 -10.81
CA LYS A 22 5.29 10.21 -9.61
C LYS A 22 3.79 10.34 -9.87
N ASP A 23 3.01 9.62 -9.09
CA ASP A 23 1.54 9.62 -9.16
C ASP A 23 0.97 10.13 -7.83
N TYR A 24 0.64 11.41 -7.80
CA TYR A 24 0.25 12.11 -6.56
C TYR A 24 -1.10 11.65 -5.99
N PRO A 25 -2.10 11.22 -6.79
CA PRO A 25 -3.30 10.58 -6.26
C PRO A 25 -3.14 9.15 -5.74
N HIS A 26 -2.08 8.42 -6.13
CA HIS A 26 -1.97 6.98 -5.85
C HIS A 26 -1.60 6.66 -4.40
N ILE A 27 -2.34 5.76 -3.77
CA ILE A 27 -2.07 5.22 -2.43
C ILE A 27 -2.25 3.69 -2.47
N GLU A 28 -1.34 2.94 -1.87
CA GLU A 28 -1.39 1.46 -1.89
C GLU A 28 -0.88 0.81 -0.60
N MET A 29 -1.40 -0.38 -0.28
CA MET A 29 -0.88 -1.26 0.75
C MET A 29 -0.39 -2.56 0.10
N ARG A 30 0.87 -2.91 0.34
CA ARG A 30 1.46 -4.14 -0.19
C ARG A 30 1.58 -5.27 0.83
N PHE A 31 1.26 -5.00 2.11
CA PHE A 31 1.32 -5.98 3.20
C PHE A 31 2.66 -6.75 3.25
N GLY A 32 3.77 -6.04 3.06
CA GLY A 32 5.13 -6.62 3.04
C GLY A 32 5.54 -7.30 1.72
N LEU A 33 4.69 -7.30 0.69
CA LEU A 33 4.99 -7.90 -0.62
C LEU A 33 5.59 -6.89 -1.60
N THR A 34 6.42 -7.39 -2.52
CA THR A 34 6.86 -6.59 -3.68
C THR A 34 5.85 -6.70 -4.83
N ILE A 35 5.88 -5.77 -5.79
CA ILE A 35 5.08 -5.89 -7.02
C ILE A 35 5.38 -7.22 -7.75
N ASN A 36 6.64 -7.68 -7.73
CA ASN A 36 7.03 -8.95 -8.33
C ASN A 36 6.45 -10.16 -7.59
N ASP A 37 6.26 -10.07 -6.28
CA ASP A 37 5.57 -11.11 -5.50
C ASP A 37 4.09 -11.20 -5.92
N LEU A 38 3.42 -10.05 -6.02
CA LEU A 38 2.01 -9.98 -6.44
C LEU A 38 1.82 -10.52 -7.87
N LYS A 39 2.70 -10.13 -8.80
CA LYS A 39 2.70 -10.63 -10.19
C LYS A 39 2.91 -12.15 -10.27
N ARG A 40 3.71 -12.72 -9.36
CA ARG A 40 3.94 -14.17 -9.25
C ARG A 40 2.83 -14.93 -8.51
N GLY A 41 1.74 -14.26 -8.15
CA GLY A 41 0.59 -14.89 -7.52
C GLY A 41 0.63 -14.91 -6.00
N LYS A 42 1.67 -14.36 -5.34
CA LYS A 42 1.63 -14.20 -3.87
C LYS A 42 0.53 -13.21 -3.52
N ARG A 43 -0.18 -13.49 -2.44
CA ARG A 43 -1.24 -12.63 -1.91
C ARG A 43 -0.96 -12.33 -0.45
N PRO A 44 -1.44 -11.19 0.06
CA PRO A 44 -1.40 -10.91 1.49
C PRO A 44 -2.04 -12.06 2.29
N PRO A 45 -1.63 -12.28 3.55
CA PRO A 45 -2.30 -13.20 4.45
C PRO A 45 -3.80 -12.87 4.53
N GLN A 46 -4.65 -13.88 4.67
CA GLN A 46 -6.10 -13.69 4.69
C GLN A 46 -6.53 -12.73 5.81
N ASP A 47 -5.85 -12.80 6.96
CA ASP A 47 -6.10 -11.95 8.13
C ASP A 47 -5.79 -10.46 7.86
N ALA A 48 -4.91 -10.18 6.89
CA ALA A 48 -4.61 -8.82 6.44
C ALA A 48 -5.65 -8.28 5.45
N LEU A 49 -6.50 -9.14 4.87
CA LEU A 49 -7.59 -8.76 3.96
C LEU A 49 -8.90 -8.50 4.69
N THR A 50 -9.01 -8.93 5.95
CA THR A 50 -10.12 -8.62 6.84
C THR A 50 -9.71 -7.45 7.72
N ALA A 51 -10.27 -6.26 7.49
CA ALA A 51 -10.30 -5.27 8.55
C ALA A 51 -10.97 -5.94 9.76
N SER A 52 -10.30 -5.91 10.93
CA SER A 52 -10.84 -6.46 12.18
C SER A 52 -12.30 -6.04 12.29
N GLN A 53 -13.21 -6.99 12.08
CA GLN A 53 -14.62 -6.78 12.35
C GLN A 53 -14.72 -6.73 13.86
N ASN A 54 -14.68 -5.52 14.41
CA ASN A 54 -15.14 -5.27 15.78
C ASN A 54 -16.60 -5.70 15.92
#